data_AF-A0A841GRT1-F1
#
_entry.id   AF-A0A841GRT1-F1
#
_cell.length_a   1.000
_cell.length_b   1.000
_cell.length_c   1.000
_cell.angle_alpha   90.00
_cell.angle_beta   90.00
_cell.angle_gamma   90.00
#
_symmetry.space_group_name_H-M   'P 1'
#
loop_
_entity.id
_entity.type
_entity.pdbx_description
1 polymer ?
#
loop_
_entity_poly.entity_id
_entity_poly.type
_entity_poly.pdbx_seq_one_letter_code
_entity_poly.pdbx_strand_id
1 'polypeptide(L)'
;MKSTSSRSLRRAYVDWVEEQIEEFKDTIPRSQLLQLADEVVTGLRVDKDGQYQLTEILLCNAMDRRIFRMLKLPGYRAWCAHHQAEEPAPSVITFPLPERFALSTAPMAATAAEYGEGPGALACVG
;
A
#
# COMPACT_ATOMS: atom_id res chain seq x y z
N MET A 1 13.21 -9.18 -9.70
CA MET A 1 12.74 -8.04 -8.87
C MET A 1 11.52 -7.45 -9.57
N LYS A 2 10.30 -7.71 -9.08
CA LYS A 2 9.08 -7.17 -9.69
C LYS A 2 8.81 -5.80 -9.08
N SER A 3 9.11 -4.75 -9.83
CA SER A 3 8.61 -3.41 -9.55
C SER A 3 7.08 -3.44 -9.57
N THR A 4 6.46 -3.50 -8.40
CA THR A 4 5.01 -3.51 -8.28
C THR A 4 4.47 -2.11 -8.56
N SER A 5 4.37 -1.78 -9.86
CA SER A 5 3.56 -0.68 -10.37
C SER A 5 2.21 -0.69 -9.63
N SER A 6 1.69 0.46 -9.22
CA SER A 6 0.47 0.58 -8.40
C SER A 6 -0.72 -0.24 -8.91
N ARG A 7 -0.81 -0.50 -10.22
CA ARG A 7 -1.78 -1.44 -10.82
C ARG A 7 -1.61 -2.88 -10.33
N SER A 8 -0.39 -3.36 -10.17
CA SER A 8 -0.09 -4.71 -9.67
C SER A 8 -0.39 -4.87 -8.18
N LEU A 9 -0.14 -3.84 -7.36
CA LEU A 9 -0.42 -3.90 -5.93
C LEU A 9 -1.93 -3.94 -5.66
N ARG A 10 -2.69 -3.12 -6.40
CA ARG A 10 -4.16 -3.16 -6.33
C ARG A 10 -4.72 -4.49 -6.80
N ARG A 11 -4.15 -5.09 -7.85
CA ARG A 11 -4.56 -6.40 -8.34
C ARG A 11 -4.27 -7.49 -7.31
N ALA A 12 -3.06 -7.51 -6.74
CA ALA A 12 -2.67 -8.45 -5.69
C ALA A 12 -3.58 -8.38 -4.47
N TYR A 13 -4.00 -7.18 -4.04
CA TYR A 13 -4.96 -7.04 -2.96
C TYR A 13 -6.32 -7.67 -3.30
N VAL A 14 -6.82 -7.47 -4.53
CA VAL A 14 -8.11 -8.06 -4.94
C VAL A 14 -8.00 -9.58 -4.98
N ASP A 15 -6.95 -10.12 -5.59
CA ASP A 15 -6.72 -11.56 -5.67
C ASP A 15 -6.61 -12.17 -4.25
N TRP A 16 -5.92 -11.48 -3.34
CA TRP A 16 -5.81 -11.89 -1.94
C TRP A 16 -7.18 -11.90 -1.22
N VAL A 17 -7.99 -10.86 -1.39
CA VAL A 17 -9.35 -10.82 -0.79
C VAL A 17 -10.22 -11.96 -1.33
N GLU A 18 -10.17 -12.22 -2.64
CA GLU A 18 -10.90 -13.33 -3.28
C GLU A 18 -10.47 -14.67 -2.68
N GLU A 19 -9.16 -14.91 -2.56
CA GLU A 19 -8.60 -16.14 -1.96
C GLU A 19 -9.07 -16.34 -0.51
N GLN A 20 -9.02 -15.30 0.32
CA GLN A 20 -9.48 -15.38 1.72
C GLN A 20 -10.99 -15.69 1.84
N ILE A 21 -11.79 -15.18 0.91
CA ILE A 21 -13.22 -15.44 0.87
C ILE A 21 -13.50 -16.88 0.44
N GLU A 22 -12.81 -17.38 -0.59
CA GLU A 22 -12.97 -18.76 -1.06
C GLU A 22 -12.47 -19.77 -0.02
N GLU A 23 -11.33 -19.53 0.64
CA GLU A 23 -10.83 -20.38 1.71
C GLU A 23 -11.81 -20.48 2.88
N PHE A 24 -12.50 -19.39 3.22
CA PHE A 24 -13.57 -19.41 4.21
C PHE A 24 -14.77 -20.26 3.75
N LYS A 25 -15.18 -20.14 2.48
CA LYS A 25 -16.27 -20.93 1.91
C LYS A 25 -15.94 -22.43 1.94
N ASP A 26 -14.70 -22.80 1.69
CA ASP A 26 -14.22 -24.20 1.74
C ASP A 26 -14.14 -24.76 3.17
N THR A 27 -13.92 -23.90 4.16
CA THR A 27 -13.81 -24.30 5.58
C THR A 27 -15.17 -24.63 6.20
N ILE A 28 -16.26 -24.05 5.73
CA ILE A 28 -17.60 -24.22 6.32
C ILE A 28 -18.42 -25.29 5.60
N PRO A 29 -19.28 -26.05 6.32
CA PRO A 29 -20.18 -26.99 5.68
C PRO A 29 -21.19 -26.28 4.79
N ARG A 30 -21.60 -26.93 3.70
CA ARG A 30 -22.56 -26.40 2.73
C ARG A 30 -23.87 -25.91 3.36
N SER A 31 -24.36 -26.59 4.40
CA SER A 31 -25.58 -26.19 5.12
C SER A 31 -25.44 -24.81 5.78
N GLN A 32 -24.28 -24.52 6.36
CA GLN A 32 -23.98 -23.22 6.96
C GLN A 32 -23.83 -22.14 5.89
N LEU A 33 -23.19 -22.45 4.75
CA LEU A 33 -23.10 -21.51 3.63
C LEU A 33 -24.49 -21.13 3.09
N LEU A 34 -25.40 -22.11 2.99
CA LEU A 34 -26.79 -21.86 2.59
C LEU A 34 -27.55 -21.00 3.60
N GLN A 35 -27.36 -21.23 4.90
CA GLN A 35 -27.96 -20.41 5.95
C GLN A 35 -27.49 -18.95 5.87
N LEU A 36 -26.19 -18.72 5.64
CA LEU A 36 -25.65 -17.38 5.42
C LEU A 36 -26.25 -16.73 4.17
N ALA A 37 -26.47 -17.50 3.11
CA ALA A 37 -27.12 -17.01 1.89
C ALA A 37 -28.57 -16.56 2.15
N ASP A 38 -29.34 -17.32 2.94
CA ASP A 38 -30.71 -16.95 3.30
C ASP A 38 -30.78 -15.63 4.09
N GLU A 39 -29.84 -15.42 5.02
CA GLU A 39 -29.72 -14.14 5.74
C GLU A 39 -29.45 -12.97 4.78
N VAL A 40 -28.53 -13.16 3.85
CA VAL A 40 -28.16 -12.14 2.86
C VAL A 40 -29.33 -11.83 1.93
N VAL A 41 -30.02 -12.86 1.44
CA VAL A 41 -31.23 -12.72 0.60
C VAL A 41 -32.30 -11.93 1.36
N THR A 42 -32.49 -12.20 2.65
CA THR A 42 -33.45 -11.47 3.48
C THR A 42 -33.10 -10.00 3.57
N GLY A 43 -31.83 -9.65 3.77
CA GLY A 43 -31.35 -8.26 3.78
C GLY A 43 -31.51 -7.53 2.45
N LEU A 44 -31.34 -8.23 1.33
CA LEU A 44 -31.50 -7.66 -0.02
C LEU A 44 -32.97 -7.39 -0.41
N ARG A 45 -33.93 -8.04 0.25
CA ARG A 45 -35.37 -7.87 -0.05
C ARG A 45 -36.00 -6.61 0.58
N VAL A 46 -35.25 -5.83 1.35
CA VAL A 46 -35.80 -4.77 2.23
C VAL A 46 -36.02 -3.41 1.52
N ASP A 47 -35.57 -3.23 0.28
CA ASP A 47 -35.81 -1.96 -0.44
C ASP A 47 -37.25 -1.83 -0.94
N LYS A 48 -37.99 -0.92 -0.29
CA LYS A 48 -39.44 -0.67 -0.44
C LYS A 48 -39.89 -0.12 -1.80
N ASP A 49 -38.95 0.25 -2.67
CA ASP A 49 -39.24 0.69 -4.04
C ASP A 49 -39.20 -0.46 -5.07
N GLY A 50 -39.11 -1.70 -4.59
CA GLY A 50 -39.80 -2.85 -5.18
C GLY A 50 -39.20 -3.43 -6.46
N GLN A 51 -38.01 -3.03 -6.91
CA GLN A 51 -37.44 -3.61 -8.13
C GLN A 51 -35.92 -3.73 -8.14
N TYR A 52 -35.39 -4.58 -7.26
CA TYR A 52 -34.15 -5.30 -7.56
C TYR A 52 -34.53 -6.69 -8.03
N GLN A 53 -34.38 -6.96 -9.34
CA GLN A 53 -34.30 -8.35 -9.79
C GLN A 53 -33.06 -8.93 -9.14
N LEU A 54 -33.26 -9.87 -8.21
CA LEU A 54 -32.17 -10.60 -7.60
C LEU A 54 -31.45 -11.36 -8.72
N THR A 55 -30.31 -10.85 -9.16
CA THR A 55 -29.43 -11.57 -10.07
C THR A 55 -28.45 -12.39 -9.23
N GLU A 56 -28.02 -13.52 -9.78
CA GLU A 56 -26.96 -14.34 -9.19
C GLU A 56 -25.74 -13.48 -8.81
N ILE A 57 -25.36 -12.54 -9.68
CA ILE A 57 -24.25 -11.60 -9.47
C ILE A 57 -24.47 -10.72 -8.23
N LEU A 58 -25.69 -10.22 -8.00
CA LEU A 58 -25.98 -9.40 -6.82
C LEU A 58 -25.90 -10.20 -5.53
N LEU A 59 -26.39 -11.44 -5.55
CA LEU A 59 -26.28 -12.34 -4.40
C LEU A 59 -24.82 -12.67 -4.09
N CYS A 60 -24.01 -13.03 -5.10
CA CYS A 60 -22.58 -13.28 -4.93
C CYS A 60 -21.87 -12.07 -4.32
N ASN A 61 -22.07 -10.87 -4.88
CA ASN A 61 -21.48 -9.64 -4.35
C ASN A 61 -21.94 -9.31 -2.91
N ALA A 62 -23.18 -9.64 -2.55
CA ALA A 62 -23.68 -9.42 -1.20
C ALA A 62 -23.12 -10.45 -0.20
N MET A 63 -22.95 -11.70 -0.65
CA MET A 63 -22.29 -12.76 0.10
C MET A 63 -20.83 -12.43 0.37
N ASP A 64 -20.06 -12.04 -0.65
CA ASP A 64 -18.65 -11.68 -0.49
C ASP A 64 -18.48 -10.50 0.49
N ARG A 65 -19.37 -9.50 0.41
CA ARG A 65 -19.41 -8.39 1.41
C ARG A 65 -19.79 -8.84 2.81
N ARG A 66 -20.60 -9.88 2.96
CA ARG A 66 -20.94 -10.48 4.26
C ARG A 66 -19.73 -11.20 4.83
N ILE A 67 -19.08 -12.04 4.02
CA ILE A 67 -17.89 -12.81 4.42
C ILE A 67 -16.71 -11.88 4.74
N PHE A 68 -16.45 -10.87 3.90
CA PHE A 68 -15.43 -9.85 4.14
C PHE A 68 -15.56 -9.21 5.53
N ARG A 69 -16.80 -8.88 5.93
CA ARG A 69 -17.09 -8.31 7.26
C ARG A 69 -16.93 -9.33 8.38
N MET A 70 -17.30 -10.58 8.16
CA MET A 70 -17.14 -11.66 9.16
C MET A 70 -15.67 -11.94 9.44
N LEU A 71 -14.84 -12.01 8.39
CA LEU A 71 -13.40 -12.22 8.48
C LEU A 71 -12.64 -10.97 8.96
N LYS A 72 -13.32 -9.81 9.05
CA LYS A 72 -12.73 -8.52 9.42
C LYS A 72 -11.52 -8.18 8.54
N LEU A 73 -11.63 -8.45 7.24
CA LEU A 73 -10.52 -8.22 6.33
C LEU A 73 -10.13 -6.73 6.31
N PRO A 74 -8.81 -6.41 6.33
CA PRO A 74 -8.32 -5.05 6.24
C PRO A 74 -8.66 -4.44 4.88
N GLY A 75 -8.92 -3.13 4.87
CA GLY A 75 -8.98 -2.38 3.63
C GLY A 75 -7.61 -2.22 2.98
N TYR A 76 -7.59 -1.91 1.68
CA TYR A 76 -6.37 -1.78 0.86
C TYR A 76 -5.22 -1.02 1.53
N ARG A 77 -5.48 0.12 2.16
CA ARG A 77 -4.42 0.94 2.80
C ARG A 77 -3.78 0.22 3.99
N ALA A 78 -4.59 -0.43 4.82
CA ALA A 78 -4.09 -1.20 5.96
C ALA A 78 -3.31 -2.43 5.49
N TRP A 79 -3.84 -3.15 4.50
CA TRP A 79 -3.15 -4.27 3.87
C TRP A 79 -1.80 -3.86 3.26
N CYS A 80 -1.74 -2.74 2.53
CA CYS A 80 -0.49 -2.21 1.98
C CYS A 80 0.54 -1.86 3.05
N ALA A 81 0.11 -1.30 4.19
CA ALA A 81 1.02 -0.97 5.29
C ALA A 81 1.63 -2.23 5.92
N HIS A 82 0.83 -3.29 6.09
CA HIS A 82 1.33 -4.59 6.53
C HIS A 82 2.29 -5.21 5.51
N HIS A 83 1.92 -5.23 4.23
CA HIS A 83 2.77 -5.80 3.18
C HIS A 83 4.11 -5.08 3.02
N GLN A 84 4.13 -3.74 3.12
CA GLN A 84 5.37 -2.97 3.04
C GLN A 84 6.27 -3.15 4.28
N ALA A 85 5.69 -3.47 5.44
CA ALA A 85 6.45 -3.78 6.64
C ALA A 85 7.10 -5.17 6.60
N GLU A 86 6.52 -6.11 5.84
CA GLU A 86 7.08 -7.45 5.63
C GLU A 86 8.12 -7.50 4.50
N GLU A 87 8.06 -6.57 3.54
CA GLU A 87 9.11 -6.43 2.53
C GLU A 87 10.42 -5.99 3.19
N PRO A 88 11.52 -6.78 3.09
CA PRO A 88 12.82 -6.35 3.60
C PRO A 88 13.22 -5.06 2.89
N ALA A 89 13.70 -4.08 3.68
CA ALA A 89 14.08 -2.75 3.22
C ALA A 89 14.79 -2.79 1.86
N PRO A 90 14.47 -1.86 0.92
CA PRO A 90 15.05 -1.89 -0.40
C PRO A 90 16.57 -1.82 -0.29
N SER A 91 17.23 -2.94 -0.59
CA SER A 91 18.67 -2.95 -0.85
C SER A 91 18.91 -1.93 -1.94
N VAL A 92 19.54 -0.81 -1.57
CA VAL A 92 19.93 0.26 -2.48
C VAL A 92 20.68 -0.40 -3.63
N ILE A 93 20.03 -0.47 -4.80
CA ILE A 93 20.74 -0.80 -6.03
C ILE A 93 21.52 0.45 -6.37
N THR A 94 22.76 0.52 -5.88
CA THR A 94 23.74 1.48 -6.36
C THR A 94 24.04 1.10 -7.81
N PHE A 95 23.33 1.74 -8.74
CA PHE A 95 23.76 1.74 -10.13
C PHE A 95 25.04 2.58 -10.20
N PRO A 96 26.19 2.00 -10.62
CA PRO A 96 27.35 2.83 -10.94
C PRO A 96 26.94 3.73 -12.11
N LEU A 97 26.83 5.03 -11.85
CA LEU A 97 26.58 6.01 -12.89
C LEU A 97 27.79 6.00 -13.83
N PRO A 98 27.65 5.72 -15.14
CA PRO A 98 28.78 5.74 -16.04
C PRO A 98 29.37 7.16 -16.10
N GLU A 99 30.71 7.28 -16.07
CA GLU A 99 31.44 8.54 -15.88
C GLU A 99 31.02 9.68 -16.84
N ARG A 100 30.46 9.34 -18.00
CA ARG A 100 29.88 10.31 -18.95
C ARG A 100 28.77 11.21 -18.37
N PHE A 101 28.17 10.85 -17.23
CA PHE A 101 27.16 11.65 -16.53
C PHE A 101 27.68 12.29 -15.24
N ALA A 102 28.96 12.13 -14.90
CA ALA A 102 29.56 12.90 -13.82
C ALA A 102 29.67 14.36 -14.27
N LEU A 103 28.71 15.18 -13.88
CA LEU A 103 28.88 16.63 -13.97
C LEU A 103 30.06 17.02 -13.08
N SER A 104 31.09 17.54 -13.72
CA SER A 104 32.30 18.08 -13.09
C SER A 104 31.91 19.08 -12.01
N THR A 105 31.97 18.67 -10.75
CA THR A 105 31.94 19.61 -9.63
C THR A 105 33.35 20.16 -9.47
N ALA A 106 33.77 21.00 -10.42
CA ALA A 106 34.94 21.83 -10.21
C ALA A 106 34.61 22.82 -9.08
N PRO A 107 35.39 22.87 -7.98
CA PRO A 107 35.24 23.93 -7.00
C PRO A 107 35.64 25.25 -7.67
N MET A 108 34.73 26.21 -7.70
CA MET A 108 35.06 27.58 -8.10
C MET A 108 35.98 28.15 -7.01
N ALA A 109 37.27 28.23 -7.30
CA ALA A 109 38.26 28.85 -6.45
C ALA A 109 37.89 30.32 -6.20
N ALA A 110 37.48 30.63 -4.97
CA ALA A 110 37.36 31.99 -4.51
C ALA A 110 38.78 32.57 -4.31
N THR A 111 39.29 33.27 -5.31
CA THR A 111 40.40 34.21 -5.16
C THR A 111 39.90 35.41 -4.35
N ALA A 112 40.27 35.47 -3.07
CA ALA A 112 40.20 36.69 -2.27
C ALA A 112 41.63 37.15 -1.97
N ALA A 113 41.89 38.39 -2.37
CA ALA A 113 43.17 39.06 -2.37
C ALA A 113 43.75 39.28 -0.97
N GLU A 114 45.08 39.32 -0.93
CA GLU A 114 45.89 39.91 0.14
C GLU A 114 45.44 41.35 0.46
N TYR A 115 45.32 41.66 1.75
CA TYR A 115 45.63 42.99 2.30
C TYR A 115 46.19 42.83 3.72
N GLY A 116 47.48 43.17 3.86
CA GLY A 116 47.92 44.14 4.87
C GLY A 116 48.01 43.69 6.32
N GLU A 117 49.20 43.25 6.67
CA GLU A 117 49.81 43.12 7.99
C GLU A 117 49.78 44.41 8.85
N GLY A 118 49.55 44.29 10.15
CA GLY A 118 49.82 45.37 11.12
C GLY A 118 49.32 45.09 12.55
N PRO A 119 50.15 45.20 13.62
CA PRO A 119 50.01 44.42 14.85
C PRO A 119 49.56 45.23 16.08
N GLY A 120 49.14 44.54 17.15
CA GLY A 120 49.30 45.08 18.50
C GLY A 120 48.13 44.91 19.47
N ALA A 121 48.22 43.83 20.26
CA ALA A 121 48.19 43.85 21.72
C ALA A 121 46.86 44.04 22.51
N LEU A 122 46.79 43.20 23.56
CA LEU A 122 46.03 43.29 24.82
C LEU A 122 44.53 42.95 24.76
N ALA A 123 43.91 42.32 25.75
CA ALA A 123 44.28 41.41 26.83
C ALA A 123 42.96 41.02 27.53
N CYS A 124 42.92 39.81 28.09
CA CYS A 124 42.28 39.40 29.35
C CYS A 124 40.82 39.77 29.69
N VAL A 125 40.02 38.70 29.88
CA VAL A 125 39.24 38.30 31.08
C VAL A 125 38.48 39.37 31.87
N GLY A 126 37.18 39.14 32.08
CA GLY A 126 36.39 39.75 33.16
C GLY A 126 34.90 39.82 32.86
#